data_AF-A0A0K1PHP6-F1
#
_entry.id   AF-A0A0K1PHP6-F1
#
_cell.length_a   1.000
_cell.length_b   1.000
_cell.length_c   1.000
_cell.angle_alpha   90.00
_cell.angle_beta   90.00
_cell.angle_gamma   90.00
#
_symmetry.space_group_name_H-M   'P 1'
#
loop_
_entity.id
_entity.type
_entity.pdbx_description
1 polymer ?
#
loop_
_entity_poly.entity_id
_entity_poly.type
_entity_poly.pdbx_seq_one_letter_code
_entity_poly.pdbx_strand_id
1 'polypeptide(L)'
;MSRAMRRWGLRAVVGSLSLLALLPATTSLASPRPSGAEARKQGASARLAQAASWERIHLPDASRVSGIEVDALGARIVVDAKGPLAPLSAALEARRGSLCPESAVEGGRVVLRCRSRRIDAALVRSRGASFLDLREVRGLPPDPAPPRVFWDPVPLGLGGACPGDSPFSQGECALAAGRDEEASSRFREALEDPSAAGAASIRLGDLAAAKGALAEAGEHYRRPGAIGIWGRIGVARSCELLGSCLGSPDEDRIFDPVGLPEPLRSEVALRGARAFAFEDRLEAAARLLESDERACALDRGLCRRIAVEAMRTANADARTAGLLLFLALPDRTSGALAFELATAAAEVAAEAGAPRFGASSLAVVADAAPRSLLGAHLLRTAQLYLQAGDRVRASVILEFADERLGKKVLASRPWAQVRASVESAEASPETPPPPEKPDLEAARQALERAKEIETGT
;
A
#
# COMPACT_ATOMS: atom_id res chain seq x y z
N MET A 1 -44.86 -32.16 -14.49
CA MET A 1 -45.00 -33.46 -15.18
C MET A 1 -45.44 -33.21 -16.62
N SER A 2 -44.90 -33.98 -17.59
CA SER A 2 -45.05 -33.94 -19.07
C SER A 2 -44.36 -32.78 -19.80
N ARG A 3 -43.17 -32.91 -20.42
CA ARG A 3 -42.70 -33.67 -21.62
C ARG A 3 -43.30 -33.25 -22.96
N ALA A 4 -42.46 -32.66 -23.85
CA ALA A 4 -42.14 -33.06 -25.24
C ALA A 4 -41.63 -31.83 -26.05
N MET A 5 -40.37 -31.67 -26.43
CA MET A 5 -39.56 -32.27 -27.53
C MET A 5 -39.92 -31.87 -29.00
N ARG A 6 -38.90 -31.27 -29.65
CA ARG A 6 -38.45 -31.33 -31.08
C ARG A 6 -38.97 -30.33 -32.14
N ARG A 7 -38.04 -29.59 -32.76
CA ARG A 7 -37.50 -29.70 -34.16
C ARG A 7 -36.68 -28.43 -34.49
N TRP A 8 -35.35 -28.49 -34.64
CA TRP A 8 -34.56 -28.64 -35.88
C TRP A 8 -34.98 -27.78 -37.09
N GLY A 9 -34.08 -26.87 -37.49
CA GLY A 9 -34.10 -26.14 -38.75
C GLY A 9 -32.74 -25.48 -39.03
N LEU A 10 -31.86 -26.19 -39.74
CA LEU A 10 -30.66 -25.64 -40.41
C LEU A 10 -31.08 -24.76 -41.60
N ARG A 11 -30.37 -23.65 -41.86
CA ARG A 11 -30.06 -23.16 -43.21
C ARG A 11 -28.79 -22.28 -43.25
N ALA A 12 -28.08 -22.42 -44.37
CA ALA A 12 -26.76 -21.93 -44.79
C ALA A 12 -26.60 -20.40 -44.81
N VAL A 13 -25.45 -19.80 -44.45
CA VAL A 13 -24.18 -19.59 -45.19
C VAL A 13 -24.31 -18.72 -46.46
N VAL A 14 -23.90 -17.45 -46.34
CA VAL A 14 -23.25 -16.57 -47.34
C VAL A 14 -22.48 -15.54 -46.46
N GLY A 15 -21.15 -15.36 -46.46
CA GLY A 15 -20.22 -15.20 -47.58
C GLY A 15 -19.88 -13.70 -47.71
N SER A 16 -18.85 -13.20 -47.02
CA SER A 16 -18.31 -11.86 -47.28
C SER A 16 -16.80 -11.82 -47.05
N LEU A 17 -16.08 -11.74 -48.17
CA LEU A 17 -14.66 -11.45 -48.27
C LEU A 17 -14.42 -9.98 -47.90
N SER A 18 -13.51 -9.72 -46.96
CA SER A 18 -12.92 -8.39 -46.77
C SER A 18 -11.50 -8.38 -47.32
N LEU A 19 -11.27 -7.44 -48.25
CA LEU A 19 -9.99 -7.12 -48.87
C LEU A 19 -8.93 -6.76 -47.82
N LEU A 20 -7.73 -7.34 -47.94
CA LEU A 20 -6.49 -6.81 -47.39
C LEU A 20 -6.02 -5.63 -48.25
N ALA A 21 -5.94 -4.44 -47.65
CA ALA A 21 -5.20 -3.31 -48.20
C ALA A 21 -3.80 -3.26 -47.59
N LEU A 22 -2.77 -3.36 -48.43
CA LEU A 22 -1.36 -3.14 -48.10
C LEU A 22 -1.10 -1.63 -47.95
N LEU A 23 -0.68 -1.20 -46.75
CA LEU A 23 -0.15 0.14 -46.49
C LEU A 23 1.39 0.11 -46.47
N PRO A 24 2.06 1.18 -46.94
CA PRO A 24 3.52 1.25 -46.99
C PRO A 24 4.13 1.52 -45.61
N ALA A 25 5.28 0.91 -45.35
CA ALA A 25 6.06 1.07 -44.14
C ALA A 25 6.61 2.50 -44.01
N THR A 26 6.11 3.26 -43.03
CA THR A 26 6.73 4.50 -42.57
C THR A 26 7.89 4.17 -41.65
N THR A 27 9.10 4.57 -42.05
CA THR A 27 10.31 4.50 -41.23
C THR A 27 10.17 5.41 -40.00
N SER A 28 9.91 4.79 -38.85
CA SER A 28 9.93 5.44 -37.53
C SER A 28 11.37 5.80 -37.16
N LEU A 29 11.70 7.09 -37.16
CA LEU A 29 12.90 7.62 -36.52
C LEU A 29 12.73 7.47 -35.00
N ALA A 30 13.21 6.36 -34.46
CA ALA A 30 13.29 6.15 -33.02
C ALA A 30 14.38 7.07 -32.44
N SER A 31 13.98 8.05 -31.63
CA SER A 31 14.91 8.79 -30.79
C SER A 31 15.64 7.83 -29.84
N PRO A 32 16.95 8.03 -29.59
CA PRO A 32 17.72 7.14 -28.74
C PRO A 32 17.18 7.19 -27.30
N ARG A 33 16.71 6.04 -26.79
CA ARG A 33 16.46 5.88 -25.36
C ARG A 33 17.76 6.18 -24.61
N PRO A 34 17.74 6.97 -23.52
CA PRO A 34 18.91 7.14 -22.68
C PRO A 34 19.39 5.77 -22.21
N SER A 35 20.70 5.56 -22.27
CA SER A 35 21.29 4.28 -21.88
C SER A 35 20.94 3.98 -20.41
N GLY A 36 20.75 2.70 -20.06
CA GLY A 36 20.45 2.31 -18.67
C GLY A 36 21.50 2.76 -17.64
N ALA A 37 22.70 3.17 -18.09
CA ALA A 37 23.73 3.76 -17.26
C ALA A 37 23.46 5.24 -16.91
N GLU A 38 22.92 6.03 -17.84
CA GLU A 38 22.56 7.44 -17.60
C GLU A 38 21.33 7.55 -16.70
N ALA A 39 20.30 6.73 -16.93
CA ALA A 39 19.13 6.67 -16.06
C ALA A 39 19.52 6.27 -14.62
N ARG A 40 20.48 5.35 -14.44
CA ARG A 40 21.03 4.98 -13.13
C ARG A 40 21.83 6.12 -12.49
N LYS A 41 22.62 6.86 -13.26
CA LYS A 41 23.39 8.01 -12.76
C LYS A 41 22.48 9.17 -12.34
N GLN A 42 21.47 9.50 -13.15
CA GLN A 42 20.48 10.53 -12.82
C GLN A 42 19.66 10.15 -11.59
N GLY A 43 19.19 8.90 -11.50
CA GLY A 43 18.51 8.38 -10.31
C GLY A 43 19.39 8.42 -9.05
N ALA A 44 20.67 8.10 -9.15
CA ALA A 44 21.60 8.18 -8.01
C ALA A 44 21.86 9.61 -7.53
N SER A 45 22.00 10.58 -8.46
CA SER A 45 22.20 11.99 -8.13
C SER A 45 20.94 12.62 -7.52
N ALA A 46 19.77 12.33 -8.07
CA ALA A 46 18.48 12.81 -7.56
C ALA A 46 18.21 12.33 -6.13
N ARG A 47 18.52 11.05 -5.85
CA ARG A 47 18.39 10.49 -4.49
C ARG A 47 19.35 11.12 -3.48
N LEU A 48 20.54 11.54 -3.89
CA LEU A 48 21.46 12.26 -3.01
C LEU A 48 20.97 13.67 -2.68
N ALA A 49 20.37 14.37 -3.65
CA ALA A 49 19.80 15.70 -3.42
C ALA A 49 18.61 15.69 -2.43
N GLN A 50 17.90 14.56 -2.32
CA GLN A 50 16.81 14.39 -1.35
C GLN A 50 17.27 13.90 0.03
N ALA A 51 18.54 13.54 0.22
CA ALA A 51 18.99 13.04 1.51
C ALA A 51 19.02 14.17 2.56
N ALA A 52 18.31 13.97 3.67
CA ALA A 52 18.46 14.75 4.89
C ALA A 52 19.73 14.30 5.64
N SER A 53 19.95 12.99 5.68
CA SER A 53 21.15 12.36 6.24
C SER A 53 21.49 11.09 5.44
N TRP A 54 22.75 10.65 5.51
CA TRP A 54 23.26 9.53 4.73
C TRP A 54 24.29 8.73 5.52
N GLU A 55 24.15 7.40 5.46
CA GLU A 55 25.08 6.45 6.06
C GLU A 55 25.49 5.38 5.06
N ARG A 56 26.75 4.95 5.11
CA ARG A 56 27.26 3.85 4.29
C ARG A 56 27.85 2.77 5.19
N ILE A 57 27.28 1.58 5.13
CA ILE A 57 27.70 0.43 5.93
C ILE A 57 28.39 -0.58 5.01
N HIS A 58 29.60 -0.99 5.36
CA HIS A 58 30.30 -2.06 4.65
C HIS A 58 29.71 -3.42 5.02
N LEU A 59 29.34 -4.22 4.03
CA LEU A 59 28.76 -5.55 4.23
C LEU A 59 29.87 -6.62 4.16
N PRO A 60 29.89 -7.62 5.05
CA PRO A 60 30.88 -8.69 4.99
C PRO A 60 30.74 -9.54 3.73
N ASP A 61 31.84 -9.80 3.02
CA ASP A 61 31.85 -10.56 1.75
C ASP A 61 31.23 -11.96 1.88
N ALA A 62 31.42 -12.59 3.03
CA ALA A 62 30.88 -13.92 3.34
C ALA A 62 29.34 -13.98 3.33
N SER A 63 28.66 -12.85 3.49
CA SER A 63 27.20 -12.81 3.65
C SER A 63 26.45 -12.92 2.32
N ARG A 64 27.13 -12.75 1.18
CA ARG A 64 26.56 -12.79 -0.19
C ARG A 64 25.15 -12.17 -0.25
N VAL A 65 25.05 -10.90 0.15
CA VAL A 65 23.78 -10.16 0.12
C VAL A 65 23.24 -10.13 -1.31
N SER A 66 22.07 -10.72 -1.50
CA SER A 66 21.41 -10.88 -2.81
C SER A 66 20.46 -9.74 -3.14
N GLY A 67 19.86 -9.12 -2.12
CA GLY A 67 18.87 -8.07 -2.30
C GLY A 67 18.59 -7.31 -1.02
N ILE A 68 17.87 -6.20 -1.17
CA ILE A 68 17.29 -5.45 -0.08
C ILE A 68 15.85 -5.09 -0.45
N GLU A 69 14.99 -5.04 0.55
CA GLU A 69 13.60 -4.59 0.46
C GLU A 69 13.41 -3.47 1.48
N VAL A 70 12.87 -2.33 1.04
CA VAL A 70 12.66 -1.15 1.89
C VAL A 70 11.17 -1.06 2.21
N ASP A 71 10.83 -1.33 3.47
CA ASP A 71 9.51 -1.05 4.01
C ASP A 71 9.57 0.26 4.79
N ALA A 72 9.63 1.37 4.03
CA ALA A 72 9.79 2.70 4.60
C ALA A 72 8.64 3.01 5.57
N LEU A 73 7.40 2.68 5.20
CA LEU A 73 6.26 2.91 6.07
C LEU A 73 6.39 2.13 7.38
N GLY A 74 6.79 0.86 7.35
CA GLY A 74 7.08 0.08 8.57
C GLY A 74 8.40 0.43 9.27
N ALA A 75 9.11 1.50 8.85
CA ALA A 75 10.44 1.90 9.32
C ALA A 75 11.45 0.74 9.32
N ARG A 76 11.44 -0.07 8.26
CA ARG A 76 12.19 -1.32 8.18
C ARG A 76 12.95 -1.49 6.87
N ILE A 77 14.10 -2.14 6.94
CA ILE A 77 14.84 -2.61 5.76
C ILE A 77 15.12 -4.08 5.93
N VAL A 78 14.66 -4.89 5.00
CA VAL A 78 14.92 -6.33 4.97
C VAL A 78 16.10 -6.59 4.05
N VAL A 79 17.09 -7.32 4.55
CA VAL A 79 18.30 -7.68 3.83
C VAL A 79 18.29 -9.17 3.54
N ASP A 80 18.25 -9.52 2.25
CA ASP A 80 18.31 -10.88 1.77
C ASP A 80 19.76 -11.32 1.56
N ALA A 81 20.16 -12.41 2.21
CA ALA A 81 21.52 -12.90 2.19
C ALA A 81 21.57 -14.41 1.94
N LYS A 82 22.52 -14.85 1.11
CA LYS A 82 22.80 -16.28 0.87
C LYS A 82 23.98 -16.71 1.73
N GLY A 83 23.72 -17.07 2.98
CA GLY A 83 24.77 -17.47 3.91
C GLY A 83 24.32 -17.46 5.36
N PRO A 84 25.27 -17.61 6.32
CA PRO A 84 24.96 -17.48 7.73
C PRO A 84 24.53 -16.04 8.05
N LEU A 85 23.32 -15.87 8.58
CA LEU A 85 22.72 -14.56 8.86
C LEU A 85 23.25 -13.92 10.14
N ALA A 86 23.66 -14.73 11.12
CA ALA A 86 24.14 -14.22 12.41
C ALA A 86 25.41 -13.34 12.27
N PRO A 87 26.45 -13.71 11.49
CA PRO A 87 27.58 -12.82 11.22
C PRO A 87 27.21 -11.53 10.51
N LEU A 88 26.21 -11.57 9.61
CA LEU A 88 25.70 -10.37 8.93
C LEU A 88 24.98 -9.45 9.92
N SER A 89 24.07 -9.98 10.73
CA SER A 89 23.38 -9.23 11.79
C SER A 89 24.39 -8.60 12.75
N ALA A 90 25.35 -9.38 13.25
CA ALA A 90 26.39 -8.87 14.16
C ALA A 90 27.26 -7.77 13.52
N ALA A 91 27.57 -7.87 12.22
CA ALA A 91 28.32 -6.84 11.51
C ALA A 91 27.53 -5.53 11.33
N LEU A 92 26.21 -5.63 11.15
CA LEU A 92 25.30 -4.49 11.08
C LEU A 92 25.11 -3.85 12.46
N GLU A 93 24.91 -4.67 13.50
CA GLU A 93 24.82 -4.26 14.90
C GLU A 93 26.11 -3.59 15.41
N ALA A 94 27.28 -4.10 15.04
CA ALA A 94 28.57 -3.50 15.43
C ALA A 94 28.75 -2.08 14.86
N ARG A 95 27.97 -1.73 13.84
CA ARG A 95 27.99 -0.43 13.16
C ARG A 95 26.64 0.28 13.33
N ARG A 96 26.08 0.26 14.55
CA ARG A 96 24.81 0.93 14.88
C ARG A 96 24.77 2.32 14.23
N GLY A 97 24.00 2.42 13.15
CA GLY A 97 23.77 3.67 12.46
C GLY A 97 22.90 4.58 13.32
N SER A 98 23.00 5.88 13.09
CA SER A 98 22.03 6.84 13.63
C SER A 98 20.65 6.66 12.97
N LEU A 99 20.62 6.14 11.74
CA LEU A 99 19.37 5.88 10.99
C LEU A 99 18.64 4.62 11.44
N CYS A 100 19.35 3.49 11.49
CA CYS A 100 18.79 2.18 11.84
C CYS A 100 19.57 1.56 12.99
N PRO A 101 19.21 1.86 14.25
CA PRO A 101 19.99 1.49 15.43
C PRO A 101 19.88 0.01 15.80
N GLU A 102 18.89 -0.71 15.27
CA GLU A 102 18.57 -2.09 15.62
C GLU A 102 18.65 -3.00 14.39
N SER A 103 19.19 -4.20 14.59
CA SER A 103 19.11 -5.30 13.63
C SER A 103 18.66 -6.58 14.33
N ALA A 104 17.92 -7.43 13.61
CA ALA A 104 17.52 -8.74 14.09
C ALA A 104 17.47 -9.75 12.94
N VAL A 105 17.55 -11.04 13.26
CA VAL A 105 17.28 -12.12 12.29
C VAL A 105 15.83 -12.55 12.45
N GLU A 106 15.00 -12.28 11.45
CA GLU A 106 13.57 -12.60 11.43
C GLU A 106 13.21 -13.39 10.18
N GLY A 107 12.55 -14.54 10.33
CA GLY A 107 12.06 -15.32 9.19
C GLY A 107 13.14 -15.73 8.18
N GLY A 108 14.38 -15.93 8.63
CA GLY A 108 15.52 -16.26 7.76
C GLY A 108 16.05 -15.08 6.95
N ARG A 109 15.79 -13.84 7.39
CA ARG A 109 16.31 -12.60 6.80
C ARG A 109 16.84 -11.68 7.89
N VAL A 110 17.72 -10.74 7.54
CA VAL A 110 18.15 -9.71 8.50
C VAL A 110 17.24 -8.50 8.33
N VAL A 111 16.63 -8.04 9.42
CA VAL A 111 15.74 -6.88 9.44
C VAL A 111 16.42 -5.77 10.22
N LEU A 112 16.59 -4.62 9.59
CA LEU A 112 16.99 -3.37 10.24
C LEU A 112 15.74 -2.60 10.63
N ARG A 113 15.69 -2.08 11.86
CA ARG A 113 14.63 -1.18 12.32
C ARG A 113 15.19 0.23 12.42
N CYS A 114 14.47 1.18 11.85
CA CYS A 114 14.91 2.54 11.65
C CYS A 114 14.11 3.52 12.49
N ARG A 115 14.71 4.66 12.84
CA ARG A 115 14.09 5.69 13.69
C ARG A 115 13.02 6.50 12.96
N SER A 116 13.14 6.58 11.65
CA SER A 116 12.29 7.38 10.77
C SER A 116 11.62 6.47 9.75
N ARG A 117 10.38 6.80 9.37
CA ARG A 117 9.68 6.15 8.25
C ARG A 117 10.10 6.74 6.90
N ARG A 118 10.81 7.87 6.89
CA ARG A 118 11.31 8.54 5.68
C ARG A 118 12.65 7.98 5.24
N ILE A 119 12.73 6.68 5.04
CA ILE A 119 13.98 5.98 4.72
C ILE A 119 14.02 5.50 3.26
N ASP A 120 15.21 5.56 2.65
CA ASP A 120 15.56 4.87 1.40
C ASP A 120 16.84 4.06 1.64
N ALA A 121 17.02 2.97 0.91
CA ALA A 121 18.23 2.17 0.97
C ALA A 121 18.63 1.63 -0.41
N ALA A 122 19.93 1.50 -0.61
CA ALA A 122 20.50 0.94 -1.84
C ALA A 122 21.66 0.00 -1.53
N LEU A 123 21.67 -1.15 -2.20
CA LEU A 123 22.82 -2.06 -2.21
C LEU A 123 23.80 -1.62 -3.30
N VAL A 124 24.94 -1.09 -2.89
CA VAL A 124 25.99 -0.58 -3.79
C VAL A 124 27.16 -1.55 -3.82
N ARG A 125 27.62 -1.93 -5.02
CA ARG A 125 28.81 -2.76 -5.19
C ARG A 125 29.89 -1.95 -5.88
N SER A 126 31.08 -1.86 -5.27
CA SER A 126 32.19 -1.07 -5.79
C SER A 126 33.51 -1.72 -5.43
N ARG A 127 34.39 -1.88 -6.43
CA ARG A 127 35.77 -2.41 -6.28
C ARG A 127 35.84 -3.72 -5.46
N GLY A 128 34.90 -4.64 -5.68
CA GLY A 128 34.86 -5.93 -5.00
C GLY A 128 34.19 -5.92 -3.63
N ALA A 129 33.89 -4.75 -3.05
CA ALA A 129 33.17 -4.62 -1.79
C ALA A 129 31.68 -4.35 -2.01
N SER A 130 30.85 -4.78 -1.05
CA SER A 130 29.42 -4.48 -1.01
C SER A 130 29.11 -3.51 0.14
N PHE A 131 28.27 -2.52 -0.15
CA PHE A 131 27.87 -1.49 0.78
C PHE A 131 26.35 -1.38 0.83
N LEU A 132 25.82 -1.16 2.02
CA LEU A 132 24.45 -0.72 2.24
C LEU A 132 24.47 0.79 2.44
N ASP A 133 23.95 1.52 1.46
CA ASP A 133 23.73 2.96 1.57
C ASP A 133 22.33 3.18 2.17
N LEU A 134 22.26 3.80 3.34
CA LEU A 134 21.04 4.19 4.05
C LEU A 134 20.85 5.69 3.96
N ARG A 135 19.62 6.15 3.75
CA ARG A 135 19.28 7.57 3.64
C ARG A 135 18.01 7.85 4.41
N GLU A 136 18.00 8.95 5.16
CA GLU A 136 16.74 9.62 5.47
C GLU A 136 16.46 10.61 4.35
N VAL A 137 15.26 10.57 3.78
CA VAL A 137 14.82 11.51 2.75
C VAL A 137 14.16 12.74 3.40
N ARG A 138 14.35 13.92 2.81
CA ARG A 138 13.76 15.18 3.30
C ARG A 138 12.24 15.15 3.17
N GLY A 139 11.74 14.81 1.97
CA GLY A 139 10.31 14.63 1.69
C GLY A 139 9.83 13.22 2.01
N LEU A 140 8.82 12.76 1.28
CA LEU A 140 8.28 11.41 1.40
C LEU A 140 9.04 10.43 0.49
N PRO A 141 9.30 9.20 0.95
CA PRO A 141 9.92 8.16 0.11
C PRO A 141 9.14 7.95 -1.20
N PRO A 142 9.81 7.78 -2.34
CA PRO A 142 9.16 7.66 -3.65
C PRO A 142 8.43 6.33 -3.86
N ASP A 143 8.56 5.37 -2.94
CA ASP A 143 7.88 4.07 -2.97
C ASP A 143 7.07 3.88 -1.67
N PRO A 144 5.73 3.74 -1.75
CA PRO A 144 4.94 3.78 -2.96
C PRO A 144 4.87 5.20 -3.53
N ALA A 145 5.00 5.31 -4.85
CA ALA A 145 4.81 6.57 -5.54
C ALA A 145 3.32 6.92 -5.46
N PRO A 146 2.96 8.19 -5.22
CA PRO A 146 1.56 8.57 -5.25
C PRO A 146 0.95 8.25 -6.63
N PRO A 147 -0.31 7.79 -6.70
CA PRO A 147 -0.93 7.43 -7.96
C PRO A 147 -0.96 8.62 -8.91
N ARG A 148 -0.77 8.34 -10.20
CA ARG A 148 -1.13 9.29 -11.25
C ARG A 148 -2.64 9.21 -11.46
N VAL A 149 -3.39 10.00 -10.70
CA VAL A 149 -4.84 10.11 -10.81
C VAL A 149 -5.19 10.79 -12.13
N PHE A 150 -6.06 10.20 -12.95
CA PHE A 150 -6.59 10.86 -14.15
C PHE A 150 -7.53 11.99 -13.73
N TRP A 151 -7.31 13.20 -14.26
CA TRP A 151 -8.19 14.33 -14.01
C TRP A 151 -9.14 14.47 -15.19
N ASP A 152 -10.40 14.03 -15.01
CA ASP A 152 -11.42 14.20 -16.05
C ASP A 152 -11.53 15.69 -16.41
N PRO A 153 -11.19 16.10 -17.65
CA PRO A 153 -11.14 17.50 -18.01
C PRO A 153 -12.52 18.19 -17.96
N VAL A 154 -13.60 17.43 -18.20
CA VAL A 154 -14.96 17.97 -18.30
C VAL A 154 -15.46 18.58 -16.98
N PRO A 155 -15.52 17.83 -15.86
CA PRO A 155 -15.98 18.38 -14.58
C PRO A 155 -15.07 19.47 -14.02
N LEU A 156 -13.81 19.54 -14.47
CA LEU A 156 -12.85 20.56 -14.06
C LEU A 156 -12.86 21.82 -14.96
N GLY A 157 -13.63 21.81 -16.05
CA GLY A 157 -13.68 22.90 -17.01
C GLY A 157 -12.36 23.11 -17.77
N LEU A 158 -11.58 22.04 -17.96
CA LEU A 158 -10.26 22.06 -18.62
C LEU A 158 -10.29 21.47 -20.05
N GLY A 159 -11.48 21.33 -20.63
CA GLY A 159 -11.73 20.80 -21.96
C GLY A 159 -12.72 19.63 -21.97
N GLY A 160 -12.82 18.98 -23.12
CA GLY A 160 -13.70 17.85 -23.39
C GLY A 160 -13.13 16.50 -22.93
N ALA A 161 -14.00 15.48 -22.95
CA ALA A 161 -13.63 14.10 -22.63
C ALA A 161 -12.66 13.52 -23.68
N CYS A 162 -12.01 12.40 -23.36
CA CYS A 162 -11.07 11.77 -24.28
C CYS A 162 -11.68 11.48 -25.66
N PRO A 163 -11.01 11.86 -26.77
CA PRO A 163 -9.57 12.18 -26.87
C PRO A 163 -9.14 13.62 -26.52
N GLY A 164 -10.07 14.48 -26.08
CA GLY A 164 -9.80 15.87 -25.69
C GLY A 164 -9.93 16.86 -26.85
N ASP A 165 -10.41 18.07 -26.56
CA ASP A 165 -10.59 19.17 -27.52
C ASP A 165 -9.68 20.38 -27.22
N SER A 166 -8.90 20.31 -26.13
CA SER A 166 -7.94 21.30 -25.67
C SER A 166 -6.57 20.67 -25.48
N PRO A 167 -5.47 21.44 -25.50
CA PRO A 167 -4.15 20.89 -25.19
C PRO A 167 -4.11 20.19 -23.82
N PHE A 168 -4.77 20.75 -22.80
CA PHE A 168 -4.81 20.12 -21.47
C PHE A 168 -5.52 18.76 -21.51
N SER A 169 -6.74 18.69 -22.06
CA SER A 169 -7.51 17.45 -22.11
C SER A 169 -6.82 16.37 -22.96
N GLN A 170 -6.17 16.76 -24.06
CA GLN A 170 -5.32 15.86 -24.85
C GLN A 170 -4.13 15.34 -24.03
N GLY A 171 -3.52 16.19 -23.21
CA GLY A 171 -2.45 15.81 -22.29
C GLY A 171 -2.89 14.79 -21.24
N GLU A 172 -4.04 14.98 -20.61
CA GLU A 172 -4.63 14.01 -19.67
C GLU A 172 -4.91 12.66 -20.33
N CYS A 173 -5.49 12.66 -21.53
CA CYS A 173 -5.79 11.42 -22.26
C CYS A 173 -4.53 10.69 -22.70
N ALA A 174 -3.48 11.42 -23.11
CA ALA A 174 -2.18 10.84 -23.40
C ALA A 174 -1.53 10.25 -22.13
N LEU A 175 -1.61 10.95 -21.00
CA LEU A 175 -1.08 10.51 -19.71
C LEU A 175 -1.78 9.22 -19.22
N ALA A 176 -3.11 9.18 -19.30
CA ALA A 176 -3.90 7.99 -18.95
C ALA A 176 -3.57 6.78 -19.85
N ALA A 177 -3.17 7.03 -21.10
CA ALA A 177 -2.71 6.01 -22.03
C ALA A 177 -1.22 5.64 -21.88
N GLY A 178 -0.52 6.19 -20.88
CA GLY A 178 0.91 5.95 -20.63
C GLY A 178 1.86 6.59 -21.65
N ARG A 179 1.38 7.58 -22.42
CA ARG A 179 2.16 8.30 -23.44
C ARG A 179 2.78 9.57 -22.86
N ASP A 180 3.70 9.40 -21.91
CA ASP A 180 4.29 10.49 -21.11
C ASP A 180 4.91 11.63 -21.94
N GLU A 181 5.58 11.33 -23.06
CA GLU A 181 6.20 12.37 -23.90
C GLU A 181 5.16 13.21 -24.67
N GLU A 182 4.11 12.55 -25.19
CA GLU A 182 3.00 13.25 -25.84
C GLU A 182 2.25 14.12 -24.82
N ALA A 183 1.94 13.56 -23.65
CA ALA A 183 1.33 14.29 -22.55
C ALA A 183 2.16 15.52 -22.17
N SER A 184 3.48 15.34 -22.05
CA SER A 184 4.41 16.44 -21.77
C SER A 184 4.35 17.55 -22.82
N SER A 185 4.31 17.22 -24.12
CA SER A 185 4.15 18.22 -25.19
C SER A 185 2.85 19.00 -25.03
N ARG A 186 1.74 18.27 -24.84
CA ARG A 186 0.40 18.84 -24.71
C ARG A 186 0.24 19.73 -23.48
N PHE A 187 0.81 19.35 -22.35
CA PHE A 187 0.81 20.21 -21.17
C PHE A 187 1.66 21.47 -21.33
N ARG A 188 2.74 21.44 -22.13
CA ARG A 188 3.49 22.67 -22.45
C ARG A 188 2.66 23.62 -23.30
N GLU A 189 1.96 23.11 -24.30
CA GLU A 189 1.00 23.90 -25.11
C GLU A 189 -0.11 24.48 -24.21
N ALA A 190 -0.61 23.70 -23.24
CA ALA A 190 -1.65 24.15 -22.30
C ALA A 190 -1.19 25.27 -21.34
N LEU A 191 0.11 25.55 -21.21
CA LEU A 191 0.60 26.69 -20.43
C LEU A 191 0.23 28.04 -21.07
N GLU A 192 -0.10 28.06 -22.36
CA GLU A 192 -0.50 29.27 -23.08
C GLU A 192 -1.94 29.70 -22.76
N ASP A 193 -2.77 28.79 -22.23
CA ASP A 193 -4.13 29.07 -21.78
C ASP A 193 -4.15 29.42 -20.28
N PRO A 194 -4.48 30.67 -19.89
CA PRO A 194 -4.50 31.07 -18.48
C PRO A 194 -5.41 30.21 -17.60
N SER A 195 -6.49 29.65 -18.14
CA SER A 195 -7.43 28.81 -17.39
C SER A 195 -6.87 27.42 -17.06
N ALA A 196 -5.99 26.90 -17.92
CA ALA A 196 -5.39 25.58 -17.78
C ALA A 196 -3.93 25.60 -17.28
N ALA A 197 -3.24 26.75 -17.35
CA ALA A 197 -1.82 26.88 -17.04
C ALA A 197 -1.45 26.36 -15.65
N GLY A 198 -2.32 26.58 -14.65
CA GLY A 198 -2.13 26.06 -13.30
C GLY A 198 -2.09 24.53 -13.26
N ALA A 199 -3.12 23.88 -13.80
CA ALA A 199 -3.23 22.43 -13.87
C ALA A 199 -2.10 21.81 -14.71
N ALA A 200 -1.83 22.39 -15.88
CA ALA A 200 -0.78 21.96 -16.78
C ALA A 200 0.61 22.01 -16.11
N SER A 201 0.88 23.06 -15.32
CA SER A 201 2.14 23.15 -14.58
C SER A 201 2.28 22.04 -13.54
N ILE A 202 1.21 21.69 -12.81
CA ILE A 202 1.26 20.57 -11.86
C ILE A 202 1.60 19.27 -12.58
N ARG A 203 0.98 18.99 -13.74
CA ARG A 203 1.24 17.77 -14.50
C ARG A 203 2.66 17.68 -15.06
N LEU A 204 3.22 18.80 -15.51
CA LEU A 204 4.63 18.85 -15.89
C LEU A 204 5.53 18.55 -14.69
N GLY A 205 5.16 19.01 -13.49
CA GLY A 205 5.84 18.66 -12.25
C GLY A 205 5.78 17.16 -11.93
N ASP A 206 4.60 16.53 -12.07
CA ASP A 206 4.42 15.09 -11.86
C ASP A 206 5.30 14.27 -12.84
N LEU A 207 5.35 14.67 -14.12
CA LEU A 207 6.17 14.05 -15.15
C LEU A 207 7.68 14.22 -14.86
N ALA A 208 8.10 15.41 -14.42
CA ALA A 208 9.48 15.68 -14.03
C ALA A 208 9.88 14.84 -12.80
N ALA A 209 9.02 14.77 -11.78
CA ALA A 209 9.25 13.98 -10.57
C ALA A 209 9.41 12.49 -10.89
N ALA A 210 8.57 11.94 -11.78
CA ALA A 210 8.67 10.54 -12.21
C ALA A 210 9.97 10.24 -12.98
N LYS A 211 10.55 11.24 -13.66
CA LYS A 211 11.86 11.13 -14.31
C LYS A 211 13.03 11.36 -13.34
N GLY A 212 12.77 11.65 -12.06
CA GLY A 212 13.79 12.00 -11.07
C GLY A 212 14.33 13.43 -11.21
N ALA A 213 13.71 14.28 -12.03
CA ALA A 213 14.06 15.69 -12.20
C ALA A 213 13.39 16.55 -11.11
N LEU A 214 13.81 16.34 -9.86
CA LEU A 214 13.11 16.85 -8.68
C LEU A 214 13.17 18.38 -8.56
N ALA A 215 14.28 19.01 -8.94
CA ALA A 215 14.38 20.46 -8.95
C ALA A 215 13.39 21.08 -9.94
N GLU A 216 13.31 20.52 -11.15
CA GLU A 216 12.34 20.91 -12.19
C GLU A 216 10.90 20.70 -11.73
N ALA A 217 10.61 19.56 -11.07
CA ALA A 217 9.30 19.31 -10.48
C ALA A 217 8.90 20.38 -9.45
N GLY A 218 9.84 20.73 -8.55
CA GLY A 218 9.63 21.77 -7.54
C GLY A 218 9.37 23.16 -8.14
N GLU A 219 10.03 23.52 -9.25
CA GLU A 219 9.73 24.76 -9.98
C GLU A 219 8.30 24.73 -10.53
N HIS A 220 7.91 23.63 -11.18
CA HIS A 220 6.58 23.46 -11.75
C HIS A 220 5.46 23.54 -10.72
N TYR A 221 5.64 22.93 -9.54
CA TYR A 221 4.66 22.98 -8.47
C TYR A 221 4.48 24.38 -7.85
N ARG A 222 5.49 25.26 -7.95
CA ARG A 222 5.40 26.64 -7.46
C ARG A 222 4.72 27.61 -8.42
N ARG A 223 4.70 27.31 -9.74
CA ARG A 223 4.18 28.26 -10.75
C ARG A 223 2.73 28.69 -10.54
N PRO A 224 1.78 27.83 -10.12
CA PRO A 224 0.40 28.27 -9.88
C PRO A 224 0.26 29.24 -8.69
N GLY A 225 1.30 29.44 -7.88
CA GLY A 225 1.24 30.19 -6.64
C GLY A 225 0.62 29.37 -5.50
N ALA A 226 0.22 30.05 -4.42
CA ALA A 226 -0.36 29.40 -3.22
C ALA A 226 -1.90 29.50 -3.14
N ILE A 227 -2.54 30.22 -4.06
CA ILE A 227 -3.98 30.53 -4.02
C ILE A 227 -4.72 29.66 -5.05
N GLY A 228 -5.96 29.29 -4.72
CA GLY A 228 -6.84 28.52 -5.59
C GLY A 228 -6.54 27.02 -5.58
N ILE A 229 -7.31 26.26 -6.37
CA ILE A 229 -7.25 24.80 -6.41
C ILE A 229 -5.84 24.32 -6.80
N TRP A 230 -5.29 24.84 -7.90
CA TRP A 230 -3.97 24.41 -8.39
C TRP A 230 -2.82 24.82 -7.47
N GLY A 231 -2.93 25.97 -6.79
CA GLY A 231 -1.96 26.37 -5.77
C GLY A 231 -1.95 25.43 -4.57
N ARG A 232 -3.12 25.02 -4.08
CA ARG A 232 -3.24 24.01 -3.01
C ARG A 232 -2.60 22.68 -3.41
N ILE A 233 -2.88 22.18 -4.62
CA ILE A 233 -2.25 20.96 -5.13
C ILE A 233 -0.73 21.13 -5.24
N GLY A 234 -0.25 22.25 -5.79
CA GLY A 234 1.18 22.54 -5.91
C GLY A 234 1.90 22.58 -4.57
N VAL A 235 1.31 23.19 -3.54
CA VAL A 235 1.87 23.21 -2.18
C VAL A 235 1.92 21.80 -1.60
N ALA A 236 0.86 20.99 -1.74
CA ALA A 236 0.85 19.61 -1.28
C ALA A 236 1.94 18.76 -1.97
N ARG A 237 2.06 18.84 -3.32
CA ARG A 237 3.13 18.15 -4.08
C ARG A 237 4.53 18.59 -3.66
N SER A 238 4.72 19.89 -3.48
CA SER A 238 6.00 20.46 -3.05
C SER A 238 6.38 19.98 -1.66
N CYS A 239 5.41 19.89 -0.74
CA CYS A 239 5.64 19.36 0.58
C CYS A 239 6.06 17.89 0.55
N GLU A 240 5.36 17.04 -0.21
CA GLU A 240 5.76 15.63 -0.35
C GLU A 240 7.15 15.48 -0.97
N LEU A 241 7.52 16.37 -1.89
CA LEU A 241 8.81 16.31 -2.60
C LEU A 241 9.99 16.79 -1.75
N LEU A 242 9.81 17.92 -1.05
CA LEU A 242 10.88 18.67 -0.39
C LEU A 242 10.87 18.50 1.14
N GLY A 243 9.75 18.11 1.71
CA GLY A 243 9.58 17.87 3.14
C GLY A 243 9.48 19.11 4.02
N SER A 244 9.52 20.31 3.43
CA SER A 244 9.60 21.56 4.21
C SER A 244 8.36 21.86 5.05
N CYS A 245 7.24 21.20 4.80
CA CYS A 245 6.01 21.35 5.58
C CYS A 245 5.72 20.20 6.55
N LEU A 246 6.44 19.08 6.44
CA LEU A 246 6.19 17.88 7.24
C LEU A 246 6.46 18.19 8.72
N GLY A 247 5.50 17.83 9.58
CA GLY A 247 5.55 18.13 11.02
C GLY A 247 5.37 19.61 11.38
N SER A 248 5.06 20.49 10.40
CA SER A 248 4.75 21.90 10.68
C SER A 248 3.30 22.08 11.13
N PRO A 249 2.96 23.16 11.87
CA PRO A 249 1.57 23.45 12.24
C PRO A 249 0.62 23.64 11.05
N ASP A 250 1.17 23.95 9.87
CA ASP A 250 0.40 24.14 8.63
C ASP A 250 0.13 22.83 7.88
N GLU A 251 0.72 21.70 8.28
CA GLU A 251 0.64 20.42 7.55
C GLU A 251 -0.82 19.99 7.32
N ASP A 252 -1.65 20.04 8.37
CA ASP A 252 -3.06 19.65 8.30
C ASP A 252 -3.84 20.53 7.32
N ARG A 253 -3.53 21.83 7.26
CA ARG A 253 -4.14 22.79 6.33
C ARG A 253 -3.69 22.56 4.88
N ILE A 254 -2.45 22.15 4.68
CA ILE A 254 -1.89 21.86 3.35
C ILE A 254 -2.56 20.65 2.72
N PHE A 255 -2.85 19.63 3.54
CA PHE A 255 -3.48 18.39 3.10
C PHE A 255 -4.99 18.32 3.39
N ASP A 256 -5.62 19.44 3.73
CA ASP A 256 -7.08 19.51 3.89
C ASP A 256 -7.75 19.30 2.52
N PRO A 257 -8.58 18.24 2.33
CA PRO A 257 -9.28 18.00 1.08
C PRO A 257 -10.56 18.86 0.95
N VAL A 258 -11.01 19.55 2.00
CA VAL A 258 -12.29 20.28 2.03
C VAL A 258 -12.32 21.37 0.95
N GLY A 259 -13.46 21.45 0.27
CA GLY A 259 -13.73 22.44 -0.78
C GLY A 259 -13.09 22.14 -2.14
N LEU A 260 -12.39 21.00 -2.31
CA LEU A 260 -11.89 20.56 -3.62
C LEU A 260 -12.94 19.73 -4.37
N PRO A 261 -13.02 19.84 -5.72
CA PRO A 261 -13.84 18.95 -6.53
C PRO A 261 -13.20 17.57 -6.65
N GLU A 262 -13.99 16.58 -7.06
CA GLU A 262 -13.43 15.29 -7.46
C GLU A 262 -12.74 15.38 -8.83
N PRO A 263 -11.65 14.62 -9.06
CA PRO A 263 -11.02 13.65 -8.15
C PRO A 263 -9.96 14.27 -7.21
N LEU A 264 -9.77 15.59 -7.25
CA LEU A 264 -8.72 16.29 -6.50
C LEU A 264 -8.88 16.17 -4.98
N ARG A 265 -10.13 16.14 -4.51
CA ARG A 265 -10.45 15.92 -3.10
C ARG A 265 -9.86 14.61 -2.58
N SER A 266 -10.19 13.49 -3.22
CA SER A 266 -9.69 12.17 -2.82
C SER A 266 -8.18 12.03 -3.05
N GLU A 267 -7.63 12.68 -4.08
CA GLU A 267 -6.18 12.71 -4.29
C GLU A 267 -5.45 13.45 -3.16
N VAL A 268 -5.97 14.59 -2.70
CA VAL A 268 -5.40 15.33 -1.56
C VAL A 268 -5.55 14.54 -0.26
N ALA A 269 -6.70 13.92 -0.02
CA ALA A 269 -6.91 13.06 1.15
C ALA A 269 -5.90 11.90 1.20
N LEU A 270 -5.69 11.21 0.06
CA LEU A 270 -4.71 10.12 -0.03
C LEU A 270 -3.29 10.59 0.28
N ARG A 271 -2.90 11.77 -0.22
CA ARG A 271 -1.56 12.33 -0.01
C ARG A 271 -1.37 12.87 1.40
N GLY A 272 -2.40 13.45 2.00
CA GLY A 272 -2.42 13.79 3.42
C GLY A 272 -2.21 12.57 4.29
N ALA A 273 -2.95 11.49 4.02
CA ALA A 273 -2.80 10.25 4.75
C ALA A 273 -1.39 9.65 4.59
N ARG A 274 -0.82 9.74 3.38
CA ARG A 274 0.57 9.35 3.13
C ARG A 274 1.54 10.18 3.97
N ALA A 275 1.42 11.51 3.96
CA ALA A 275 2.28 12.41 4.74
C ALA A 275 2.20 12.11 6.24
N PHE A 276 0.98 12.04 6.79
CA PHE A 276 0.74 11.69 8.19
C PHE A 276 1.34 10.33 8.56
N ALA A 277 1.18 9.33 7.71
CA ALA A 277 1.68 7.99 8.01
C ALA A 277 3.23 7.94 8.03
N PHE A 278 3.90 8.74 7.21
CA PHE A 278 5.37 8.86 7.22
C PHE A 278 5.93 9.74 8.37
N GLU A 279 5.09 10.59 8.98
CA GLU A 279 5.40 11.34 10.20
C GLU A 279 4.91 10.60 11.48
N ASP A 280 4.66 9.29 11.39
CA ASP A 280 4.19 8.43 12.48
C ASP A 280 2.81 8.82 13.07
N ARG A 281 2.06 9.69 12.38
CA ARG A 281 0.69 10.10 12.72
C ARG A 281 -0.33 9.10 12.12
N LEU A 282 -0.16 7.82 12.41
CA LEU A 282 -0.95 6.73 11.81
C LEU A 282 -2.45 6.81 12.10
N GLU A 283 -2.85 7.34 13.25
CA GLU A 283 -4.26 7.58 13.57
C GLU A 283 -4.89 8.58 12.60
N ALA A 284 -4.27 9.75 12.43
CA ALA A 284 -4.75 10.79 11.53
C ALA A 284 -4.80 10.29 10.07
N ALA A 285 -3.77 9.52 9.65
CA ALA A 285 -3.74 8.90 8.35
C ALA A 285 -4.92 7.93 8.13
N ALA A 286 -5.17 7.05 9.09
CA ALA A 286 -6.24 6.05 8.98
C ALA A 286 -7.63 6.70 8.99
N ARG A 287 -7.88 7.69 9.86
CA ARG A 287 -9.16 8.43 9.92
C ARG A 287 -9.44 9.21 8.65
N LEU A 288 -8.42 9.87 8.09
CA LEU A 288 -8.57 10.62 6.85
C LEU A 288 -9.05 9.71 5.69
N LEU A 289 -8.46 8.51 5.57
CA LEU A 289 -8.84 7.53 4.55
C LEU A 289 -10.18 6.85 4.83
N GLU A 290 -10.51 6.62 6.11
CA GLU A 290 -11.81 6.05 6.50
C GLU A 290 -12.96 7.00 6.14
N SER A 291 -12.74 8.32 6.25
CA SER A 291 -13.73 9.33 5.88
C SER A 291 -13.94 9.51 4.36
N ASP A 292 -13.03 9.00 3.52
CA ASP A 292 -13.10 9.10 2.06
C ASP A 292 -12.81 7.76 1.37
N GLU A 293 -13.87 6.95 1.19
CA GLU A 293 -13.79 5.65 0.52
C GLU A 293 -13.19 5.73 -0.91
N ARG A 294 -13.33 6.87 -1.59
CA ARG A 294 -12.79 7.06 -2.95
C ARG A 294 -11.29 7.26 -2.96
N ALA A 295 -10.70 7.81 -1.90
CA ALA A 295 -9.25 7.93 -1.76
C ALA A 295 -8.58 6.55 -1.85
N CYS A 296 -9.16 5.52 -1.20
CA CYS A 296 -8.65 4.16 -1.30
C CYS A 296 -8.93 3.45 -2.62
N ALA A 297 -9.82 3.97 -3.46
CA ALA A 297 -9.95 3.52 -4.84
C ALA A 297 -8.77 3.97 -5.71
N LEU A 298 -8.10 5.09 -5.35
CA LEU A 298 -6.93 5.61 -6.06
C LEU A 298 -5.66 4.81 -5.76
N ASP A 299 -5.46 4.38 -4.50
CA ASP A 299 -4.35 3.50 -4.10
C ASP A 299 -4.75 2.53 -2.99
N ARG A 300 -5.26 1.37 -3.40
CA ARG A 300 -5.62 0.30 -2.46
C ARG A 300 -4.41 -0.23 -1.71
N GLY A 301 -3.22 -0.24 -2.35
CA GLY A 301 -2.00 -0.77 -1.76
C GLY A 301 -1.55 0.09 -0.59
N LEU A 302 -1.50 1.40 -0.78
CA LEU A 302 -1.14 2.35 0.27
C LEU A 302 -2.14 2.32 1.43
N CYS A 303 -3.45 2.35 1.17
CA CYS A 303 -4.44 2.31 2.25
C CYS A 303 -4.32 1.02 3.10
N ARG A 304 -4.09 -0.13 2.47
CA ARG A 304 -3.88 -1.40 3.18
C ARG A 304 -2.62 -1.35 4.04
N ARG A 305 -1.52 -0.80 3.51
CA ARG A 305 -0.28 -0.62 4.27
C ARG A 305 -0.50 0.29 5.48
N ILE A 306 -1.17 1.42 5.31
CA ILE A 306 -1.50 2.34 6.42
C ILE A 306 -2.36 1.62 7.46
N ALA A 307 -3.39 0.88 7.06
CA ALA A 307 -4.22 0.12 8.00
C ALA A 307 -3.42 -0.94 8.77
N VAL A 308 -2.55 -1.70 8.10
CA VAL A 308 -1.66 -2.68 8.74
C VAL A 308 -0.74 -2.02 9.76
N GLU A 309 -0.07 -0.93 9.39
CA GLU A 309 0.88 -0.25 10.27
C GLU A 309 0.17 0.43 11.45
N ALA A 310 -1.00 1.01 11.22
CA ALA A 310 -1.86 1.56 12.26
C ALA A 310 -2.29 0.48 13.26
N MET A 311 -2.66 -0.72 12.82
CA MET A 311 -3.06 -1.82 13.72
C MET A 311 -1.90 -2.49 14.48
N ARG A 312 -0.66 -2.33 14.01
CA ARG A 312 0.55 -2.93 14.60
C ARG A 312 1.30 -2.02 15.58
N THR A 313 0.97 -0.73 15.60
CA THR A 313 1.59 0.22 16.54
C THR A 313 1.18 -0.05 17.98
N ALA A 314 1.89 0.54 18.94
CA ALA A 314 1.55 0.46 20.37
C ALA A 314 0.45 1.46 20.78
N ASN A 315 0.16 2.47 19.95
CA ASN A 315 -0.86 3.48 20.22
C ASN A 315 -2.28 2.92 19.98
N ALA A 316 -3.12 2.89 21.02
CA ALA A 316 -4.46 2.31 20.98
C ALA A 316 -5.42 3.02 20.00
N ASP A 317 -5.38 4.36 19.94
CA ASP A 317 -6.22 5.14 19.03
C ASP A 317 -5.89 4.84 17.57
N ALA A 318 -4.61 4.77 17.23
CA ALA A 318 -4.15 4.41 15.90
C ALA A 318 -4.56 2.98 15.53
N ARG A 319 -4.50 2.03 16.48
CA ARG A 319 -4.94 0.65 16.24
C ARG A 319 -6.43 0.58 15.94
N THR A 320 -7.23 1.31 16.71
CA THR A 320 -8.67 1.42 16.52
C THR A 320 -9.00 2.06 15.18
N ALA A 321 -8.36 3.19 14.83
CA ALA A 321 -8.53 3.84 13.54
C ALA A 321 -8.10 2.92 12.37
N GLY A 322 -7.02 2.15 12.54
CA GLY A 322 -6.57 1.18 11.56
C GLY A 322 -7.58 0.05 11.33
N LEU A 323 -8.23 -0.45 12.39
CA LEU A 323 -9.30 -1.44 12.28
C LEU A 323 -10.57 -0.85 11.61
N LEU A 324 -10.92 0.40 11.91
CA LEU A 324 -12.03 1.07 11.22
C LEU A 324 -11.75 1.25 9.72
N LEU A 325 -10.53 1.67 9.36
CA LEU A 325 -10.09 1.72 7.96
C LEU A 325 -10.16 0.34 7.31
N PHE A 326 -9.70 -0.73 7.98
CA PHE A 326 -9.83 -2.10 7.48
C PHE A 326 -11.27 -2.46 7.14
N LEU A 327 -12.24 -2.08 7.98
CA LEU A 327 -13.66 -2.33 7.74
C LEU A 327 -14.20 -1.54 6.54
N ALA A 328 -13.69 -0.33 6.30
CA ALA A 328 -14.05 0.51 5.15
C ALA A 328 -13.42 0.06 3.83
N LEU A 329 -12.34 -0.72 3.88
CA LEU A 329 -11.62 -1.14 2.66
C LEU A 329 -12.45 -2.10 1.79
N PRO A 330 -12.57 -1.83 0.48
CA PRO A 330 -13.07 -2.82 -0.46
C PRO A 330 -12.05 -3.96 -0.61
N ASP A 331 -12.56 -5.17 -0.86
CA ASP A 331 -11.73 -6.36 -1.10
C ASP A 331 -10.73 -6.65 0.05
N ARG A 332 -11.05 -6.28 1.29
CA ARG A 332 -10.14 -6.37 2.46
C ARG A 332 -9.60 -7.78 2.77
N THR A 333 -10.19 -8.80 2.17
CA THR A 333 -9.82 -10.21 2.33
C THR A 333 -9.11 -10.81 1.10
N SER A 334 -8.82 -10.02 0.06
CA SER A 334 -8.18 -10.52 -1.17
C SER A 334 -7.08 -9.57 -1.68
N GLY A 335 -6.16 -10.09 -2.50
CA GLY A 335 -5.06 -9.33 -3.10
C GLY A 335 -3.84 -9.16 -2.18
N ALA A 336 -2.94 -8.24 -2.55
CA ALA A 336 -1.73 -7.98 -1.80
C ALA A 336 -2.05 -7.52 -0.36
N LEU A 337 -1.26 -8.02 0.60
CA LEU A 337 -1.39 -7.75 2.03
C LEU A 337 -2.66 -8.29 2.70
N ALA A 338 -3.51 -9.06 2.01
CA ALA A 338 -4.75 -9.56 2.61
C ALA A 338 -4.50 -10.40 3.87
N PHE A 339 -3.45 -11.24 3.85
CA PHE A 339 -3.06 -12.05 5.00
C PHE A 339 -2.58 -11.19 6.18
N GLU A 340 -1.67 -10.25 5.93
CA GLU A 340 -1.12 -9.33 6.93
C GLU A 340 -2.22 -8.45 7.54
N LEU A 341 -3.12 -7.95 6.70
CA LEU A 341 -4.22 -7.09 7.08
C LEU A 341 -5.24 -7.81 7.95
N ALA A 342 -5.69 -9.00 7.53
CA ALA A 342 -6.60 -9.82 8.33
C ALA A 342 -5.95 -10.31 9.63
N THR A 343 -4.64 -10.60 9.63
CA THR A 343 -3.90 -10.96 10.84
C THR A 343 -3.87 -9.80 11.83
N ALA A 344 -3.50 -8.60 11.38
CA ALA A 344 -3.48 -7.42 12.25
C ALA A 344 -4.88 -7.10 12.77
N ALA A 345 -5.90 -7.12 11.90
CA ALA A 345 -7.29 -6.87 12.28
C ALA A 345 -7.82 -7.88 13.30
N ALA A 346 -7.45 -9.15 13.17
CA ALA A 346 -7.88 -10.19 14.09
C ALA A 346 -7.32 -10.01 15.49
N GLU A 347 -6.06 -9.60 15.62
CA GLU A 347 -5.45 -9.30 16.92
C GLU A 347 -6.09 -8.08 17.58
N VAL A 348 -6.23 -6.96 16.84
CA VAL A 348 -6.89 -5.75 17.38
C VAL A 348 -8.34 -6.05 17.79
N ALA A 349 -9.09 -6.79 16.97
CA ALA A 349 -10.47 -7.13 17.28
C ALA A 349 -10.58 -8.07 18.49
N ALA A 350 -9.69 -9.05 18.64
CA ALA A 350 -9.70 -9.96 19.78
C ALA A 350 -9.42 -9.20 21.09
N GLU A 351 -8.45 -8.28 21.08
CA GLU A 351 -8.14 -7.42 22.22
C GLU A 351 -9.29 -6.47 22.57
N ALA A 352 -10.02 -5.98 21.57
CA ALA A 352 -11.23 -5.20 21.76
C ALA A 352 -12.45 -6.03 22.22
N GLY A 353 -12.29 -7.34 22.48
CA GLY A 353 -13.38 -8.21 22.95
C GLY A 353 -14.27 -8.76 21.84
N ALA A 354 -13.81 -8.74 20.58
CA ALA A 354 -14.50 -9.32 19.42
C ALA A 354 -13.72 -10.52 18.79
N PRO A 355 -13.36 -11.57 19.57
CA PRO A 355 -12.55 -12.68 19.07
C PRO A 355 -13.23 -13.48 17.94
N ARG A 356 -14.57 -13.53 17.88
CA ARG A 356 -15.31 -14.19 16.78
C ARG A 356 -15.06 -13.51 15.44
N PHE A 357 -15.08 -12.18 15.43
CA PHE A 357 -14.77 -11.38 14.26
C PHE A 357 -13.32 -11.60 13.82
N GLY A 358 -12.38 -11.61 14.78
CA GLY A 358 -10.99 -11.91 14.49
C GLY A 358 -10.79 -13.30 13.89
N ALA A 359 -11.43 -14.33 14.46
CA ALA A 359 -11.40 -15.69 13.93
C ALA A 359 -11.94 -15.77 12.51
N SER A 360 -13.08 -15.12 12.24
CA SER A 360 -13.72 -15.11 10.92
C SER A 360 -12.83 -14.38 9.90
N SER A 361 -12.20 -13.28 10.29
CA SER A 361 -11.26 -12.54 9.44
C SER A 361 -10.05 -13.39 9.05
N LEU A 362 -9.47 -14.14 10.01
CA LEU A 362 -8.40 -15.08 9.72
C LEU A 362 -8.86 -16.22 8.81
N ALA A 363 -10.01 -16.84 9.12
CA ALA A 363 -10.50 -18.00 8.38
C ALA A 363 -10.68 -17.70 6.88
N VAL A 364 -11.16 -16.51 6.52
CA VAL A 364 -11.37 -16.11 5.12
C VAL A 364 -10.06 -15.99 4.34
N VAL A 365 -8.94 -15.71 4.99
CA VAL A 365 -7.63 -15.55 4.32
C VAL A 365 -6.71 -16.77 4.45
N ALA A 366 -7.23 -17.92 4.86
CA ALA A 366 -6.43 -19.13 5.06
C ALA A 366 -5.64 -19.55 3.82
N ASP A 367 -6.23 -19.38 2.62
CA ASP A 367 -5.57 -19.70 1.35
C ASP A 367 -4.46 -18.71 0.97
N ALA A 368 -4.48 -17.50 1.52
CA ALA A 368 -3.45 -16.49 1.34
C ALA A 368 -2.28 -16.65 2.33
N ALA A 369 -2.41 -17.51 3.35
CA ALA A 369 -1.38 -17.71 4.34
C ALA A 369 -0.12 -18.36 3.74
N PRO A 370 1.09 -17.78 3.96
CA PRO A 370 2.33 -18.41 3.53
C PRO A 370 2.45 -19.83 4.12
N ARG A 371 2.94 -20.79 3.33
CA ARG A 371 3.06 -22.21 3.78
C ARG A 371 3.82 -22.37 5.10
N SER A 372 4.84 -21.55 5.32
CA SER A 372 5.63 -21.54 6.56
C SER A 372 4.85 -21.04 7.77
N LEU A 373 3.80 -20.24 7.56
CA LEU A 373 2.97 -19.63 8.60
C LEU A 373 1.61 -20.32 8.74
N LEU A 374 1.20 -21.16 7.78
CA LEU A 374 -0.12 -21.79 7.76
C LEU A 374 -0.45 -22.52 9.07
N GLY A 375 0.50 -23.22 9.67
CA GLY A 375 0.29 -23.92 10.93
C GLY A 375 -0.01 -22.98 12.11
N ALA A 376 0.73 -21.88 12.23
CA ALA A 376 0.50 -20.87 13.27
C ALA A 376 -0.81 -20.11 13.02
N HIS A 377 -1.10 -19.81 11.76
CA HIS A 377 -2.34 -19.15 11.34
C HIS A 377 -3.57 -19.99 11.73
N LEU A 378 -3.65 -21.25 11.32
CA LEU A 378 -4.79 -22.12 11.64
C LEU A 378 -4.94 -22.33 13.15
N LEU A 379 -3.82 -22.46 13.87
CA LEU A 379 -3.85 -22.55 15.34
C LEU A 379 -4.48 -21.30 15.97
N ARG A 380 -4.05 -20.10 15.53
CA ARG A 380 -4.59 -18.84 16.05
C ARG A 380 -6.07 -18.68 15.72
N THR A 381 -6.49 -19.05 14.50
CA THR A 381 -7.92 -19.05 14.10
C THR A 381 -8.76 -19.92 15.02
N ALA A 382 -8.33 -21.16 15.31
CA ALA A 382 -9.04 -22.05 16.22
C ALA A 382 -9.09 -21.50 17.66
N GLN A 383 -7.99 -20.93 18.15
CA GLN A 383 -7.94 -20.30 19.47
C GLN A 383 -8.91 -19.12 19.59
N LEU A 384 -9.02 -18.27 18.57
CA LEU A 384 -9.97 -17.14 18.56
C LEU A 384 -11.43 -17.62 18.55
N TYR A 385 -11.76 -18.68 17.80
CA TYR A 385 -13.09 -19.28 17.87
C TYR A 385 -13.39 -19.85 19.27
N LEU A 386 -12.43 -20.54 19.90
CA LEU A 386 -12.57 -21.02 21.28
C LEU A 386 -12.75 -19.87 22.29
N GLN A 387 -11.99 -18.78 22.16
CA GLN A 387 -12.14 -17.57 22.98
C GLN A 387 -13.54 -16.95 22.81
N ALA A 388 -14.14 -17.08 21.63
CA ALA A 388 -15.49 -16.64 21.33
C ALA A 388 -16.59 -17.65 21.74
N GLY A 389 -16.22 -18.78 22.36
CA GLY A 389 -17.14 -19.88 22.69
C GLY A 389 -17.60 -20.71 21.48
N ASP A 390 -17.09 -20.46 20.28
CA ASP A 390 -17.50 -21.14 19.04
C ASP A 390 -16.68 -22.42 18.82
N ARG A 391 -17.00 -23.46 19.59
CA ARG A 391 -16.30 -24.75 19.53
C ARG A 391 -16.54 -25.49 18.21
N VAL A 392 -17.70 -25.28 17.58
CA VAL A 392 -18.07 -25.89 16.30
C VAL A 392 -17.14 -25.40 15.19
N ARG A 393 -16.96 -24.08 15.04
CA ARG A 393 -16.01 -23.58 14.04
C ARG A 393 -14.57 -23.92 14.40
N ALA A 394 -14.22 -23.95 15.69
CA ALA A 394 -12.90 -24.40 16.12
C ALA A 394 -12.62 -25.87 15.72
N SER A 395 -13.61 -26.77 15.80
CA SER A 395 -13.47 -28.17 15.37
C SER A 395 -13.26 -28.29 13.86
N VAL A 396 -14.00 -27.50 13.06
CA VAL A 396 -13.81 -27.43 11.60
C VAL A 396 -12.38 -26.99 11.25
N ILE A 397 -11.81 -26.01 11.96
CA ILE A 397 -10.42 -25.59 11.75
C ILE A 397 -9.42 -26.71 12.13
N LEU A 398 -9.68 -27.46 13.21
CA LEU A 398 -8.85 -28.61 13.59
C LEU A 398 -8.86 -29.70 12.51
N GLU A 399 -10.02 -30.04 11.97
CA GLU A 399 -10.16 -31.02 10.89
C GLU A 399 -9.39 -30.57 9.65
N PHE A 400 -9.57 -29.32 9.23
CA PHE A 400 -8.83 -28.75 8.11
C PHE A 400 -7.31 -28.74 8.36
N ALA A 401 -6.86 -28.46 9.58
CA ALA A 401 -5.46 -28.50 9.95
C ALA A 401 -4.87 -29.92 9.88
N ASP A 402 -5.63 -30.96 10.21
CA ASP A 402 -5.20 -32.37 10.10
C ASP A 402 -4.91 -32.77 8.67
N GLU A 403 -5.80 -32.37 7.75
CA GLU A 403 -5.62 -32.62 6.33
C GLU A 403 -4.41 -31.88 5.73
N ARG A 404 -4.14 -30.64 6.19
CA ARG A 404 -3.13 -29.76 5.56
C ARG A 404 -1.74 -29.83 6.16
N LEU A 405 -1.62 -30.04 7.47
CA LEU A 405 -0.35 -29.98 8.21
C LEU A 405 0.19 -31.37 8.58
N GLY A 406 -0.69 -32.37 8.64
CA GLY A 406 -0.38 -33.73 9.04
C GLY A 406 -0.20 -33.91 10.55
N LYS A 407 -0.39 -35.15 11.00
CA LYS A 407 -0.49 -35.56 12.42
C LYS A 407 0.71 -35.14 13.29
N LYS A 408 1.91 -35.07 12.72
CA LYS A 408 3.13 -34.72 13.47
C LYS A 408 3.10 -33.28 13.99
N VAL A 409 2.60 -32.33 13.18
CA VAL A 409 2.48 -30.91 13.59
C VAL A 409 1.42 -30.76 14.68
N LEU A 410 0.30 -31.47 14.53
CA LEU A 410 -0.83 -31.46 15.47
C LEU A 410 -0.55 -32.18 16.80
N ALA A 411 0.49 -33.01 16.87
CA ALA A 411 0.94 -33.60 18.12
C ALA A 411 1.65 -32.60 19.06
N SER A 412 1.91 -31.37 18.59
CA SER A 412 2.51 -30.34 19.43
C SER A 412 1.57 -29.86 20.54
N ARG A 413 2.16 -29.40 21.65
CA ARG A 413 1.43 -28.97 22.85
C ARG A 413 0.32 -27.94 22.57
N PRO A 414 0.52 -26.89 21.74
CA PRO A 414 -0.54 -25.92 21.47
C PRO A 414 -1.76 -26.52 20.79
N TRP A 415 -1.56 -27.44 19.84
CA TRP A 415 -2.66 -28.12 19.15
C TRP A 415 -3.38 -29.13 20.05
N ALA A 416 -2.66 -29.82 20.94
CA ALA A 416 -3.27 -30.70 21.93
C ALA A 416 -4.21 -29.93 22.89
N GLN A 417 -3.86 -28.69 23.26
CA GLN A 417 -4.73 -27.83 24.08
C GLN A 417 -6.02 -27.46 23.34
N VAL A 418 -5.93 -27.03 22.09
CA VAL A 418 -7.11 -26.70 21.27
C VAL A 418 -8.01 -27.93 21.12
N ARG A 419 -7.45 -29.10 20.85
CA ARG A 419 -8.19 -30.37 20.76
C ARG A 419 -8.95 -30.69 22.05
N ALA A 420 -8.27 -30.65 23.20
CA ALA A 420 -8.91 -30.91 24.49
C ALA A 420 -10.03 -29.89 24.80
N SER A 421 -9.87 -28.63 24.42
CA SER A 421 -10.91 -27.60 24.59
C SER A 421 -12.15 -27.84 23.72
N VAL A 422 -11.99 -28.43 22.53
CA VAL A 422 -13.11 -28.82 21.67
C VAL A 422 -13.80 -30.08 22.22
N GLU A 423 -13.04 -31.10 22.63
CA GLU A 423 -13.57 -32.40 23.11
C GLU A 423 -14.27 -32.30 24.48
N SER A 424 -13.80 -31.44 25.39
CA SER A 424 -14.38 -31.27 26.73
C SER A 424 -15.85 -30.77 26.76
N ALA A 425 -16.44 -30.50 25.61
CA ALA A 425 -17.72 -29.85 25.42
C ALA A 425 -18.85 -30.74 24.91
N GLU A 426 -18.56 -31.94 24.41
CA GLU A 426 -19.54 -32.82 23.74
C GLU A 426 -20.72 -33.26 24.64
N ALA A 427 -20.77 -32.83 25.91
CA ALA A 427 -21.88 -33.06 26.83
C ALA A 427 -23.00 -31.99 26.79
N SER A 428 -22.92 -30.92 26.00
CA SER A 428 -24.03 -29.94 25.86
C SER A 428 -24.24 -29.45 24.42
N PRO A 429 -25.44 -29.66 23.84
CA PRO A 429 -25.74 -29.23 22.48
C PRO A 429 -26.02 -27.73 22.46
N GLU A 430 -24.98 -26.92 22.28
CA GLU A 430 -25.14 -25.49 22.06
C GLU A 430 -25.42 -25.24 20.58
N THR A 431 -26.56 -24.60 20.29
CA THR A 431 -26.96 -24.29 18.91
C THR A 431 -26.03 -23.21 18.36
N PRO A 432 -25.42 -23.40 17.17
CA PRO A 432 -24.52 -22.39 16.62
C PRO A 432 -25.25 -21.06 16.39
N PRO A 433 -24.68 -19.92 16.79
CA PRO A 433 -25.30 -18.61 16.58
C PRO A 433 -25.46 -18.31 15.07
N PRO A 434 -26.52 -17.58 14.68
CA PRO A 434 -26.79 -17.26 13.28
C PRO A 434 -25.67 -16.39 12.64
N PRO A 435 -25.42 -16.50 11.32
CA PRO A 435 -24.25 -15.91 10.69
C PRO A 435 -24.32 -14.40 10.33
N GLU A 436 -23.12 -13.80 10.38
CA GLU A 436 -22.52 -12.71 9.58
C GLU A 436 -22.94 -11.24 9.77
N LYS A 437 -24.21 -10.87 9.88
CA LYS A 437 -24.57 -9.44 10.12
C LYS A 437 -24.32 -8.92 11.55
N PRO A 438 -24.50 -9.74 12.62
CA PRO A 438 -24.26 -9.29 13.99
C PRO A 438 -22.79 -8.99 14.29
N ASP A 439 -21.85 -9.64 13.61
CA ASP A 439 -20.44 -9.66 14.02
C ASP A 439 -19.67 -8.38 13.64
N LEU A 440 -19.99 -7.77 12.49
CA LEU A 440 -19.41 -6.47 12.09
C LEU A 440 -19.90 -5.34 12.99
N GLU A 441 -21.19 -5.36 13.30
CA GLU A 441 -21.81 -4.39 14.20
C GLU A 441 -21.31 -4.61 15.64
N ALA A 442 -21.16 -5.86 16.08
CA ALA A 442 -20.56 -6.19 17.37
C ALA A 442 -19.10 -5.75 17.46
N ALA A 443 -18.31 -5.89 16.38
CA ALA A 443 -16.95 -5.38 16.33
C ALA A 443 -16.90 -3.84 16.42
N ARG A 444 -17.78 -3.14 15.68
CA ARG A 444 -17.92 -1.67 15.80
C ARG A 444 -18.34 -1.25 17.20
N GLN A 445 -19.37 -1.89 17.77
CA GLN A 445 -19.86 -1.60 19.12
C GLN A 445 -18.84 -1.96 20.21
N ALA A 446 -18.02 -2.99 20.00
CA ALA A 446 -16.94 -3.32 20.91
C ALA A 446 -15.84 -2.25 20.86
N LEU A 447 -15.52 -1.73 19.67
CA LEU A 447 -14.59 -0.61 19.52
C LEU A 447 -15.13 0.68 20.14
N GLU A 448 -16.40 1.03 19.94
CA GLU A 448 -16.98 2.22 20.57
C GLU A 448 -16.99 2.10 22.10
N ARG A 449 -17.33 0.92 22.65
CA ARG A 449 -17.23 0.67 24.10
C ARG A 449 -15.80 0.75 24.63
N ALA A 450 -14.81 0.27 23.87
CA ALA A 450 -13.41 0.39 24.25
C ALA A 450 -12.97 1.86 24.34
N LYS A 451 -13.41 2.71 23.41
CA LYS A 451 -13.18 4.16 23.44
C LYS A 451 -13.85 4.84 24.64
N GLU A 452 -15.08 4.46 24.99
CA GLU A 452 -15.81 4.98 26.15
C GLU A 452 -15.06 4.67 27.46
N ILE A 453 -14.56 3.43 27.62
CA ILE A 453 -13.79 3.02 28.81
C ILE A 453 -12.49 3.80 28.95
N GLU A 454 -11.79 4.09 27.84
CA GLU A 454 -10.54 4.85 27.86
C GLU A 454 -10.74 6.35 28.13
N THR A 455 -11.91 6.90 27.77
CA THR A 455 -12.25 8.32 27.96
C THR A 455 -12.89 8.63 29.32
N GLY A 456 -13.23 7.62 30.12
CA GLY A 456 -13.66 7.78 31.52
C GLY A 456 -15.03 8.46 31.69
N THR A 457 -15.85 8.50 30.65
CA THR A 457 -17.30 8.78 30.72
C THR A 457 -18.07 7.48 30.84
#